data_AF-A0A800ARE5-F1
#
_entry.id   AF-A0A800ARE5-F1
#
_cell.length_a   1.000
_cell.length_b   1.000
_cell.length_c   1.000
_cell.angle_alpha   90.00
_cell.angle_beta   90.00
_cell.angle_gamma   90.00
#
_symmetry.space_group_name_H-M   'P 1'
#
loop_
_entity.id
_entity.type
_entity.pdbx_description
1 polymer ?
#
loop_
_entity_poly.entity_id
_entity_poly.type
_entity_poly.pdbx_seq_one_letter_code
_entity_poly.pdbx_strand_id
1 'polypeptide(L)'
;FICPKCNTESDIFGKGTALEVALEYNTTVLGEIPIEPAIREGGDVGKPVVYHNPNSETSKRFHKAADNLWKFIEKINEEGGVSNESIQPTTPPGVSACSTSNPGHSSGGCGHH
;
A
#
# COMPACT_ATOMS: atom_id res chain seq x y z
N PHE A 1 -8.55 15.88 -10.01
CA PHE A 1 -7.72 17.10 -9.89
C PHE A 1 -8.59 18.22 -9.36
N ILE A 2 -8.17 18.91 -8.30
CA ILE A 2 -8.91 20.07 -7.77
C ILE A 2 -8.29 21.34 -8.33
N CYS A 3 -9.07 22.10 -9.09
CA CYS A 3 -8.62 23.35 -9.67
C CYS A 3 -8.40 24.40 -8.57
N PRO A 4 -7.20 25.00 -8.43
CA PRO A 4 -6.93 25.99 -7.38
C PRO A 4 -7.68 27.32 -7.58
N LYS A 5 -8.26 27.57 -8.78
CA LYS A 5 -8.97 28.81 -9.09
C LYS A 5 -10.48 28.74 -8.82
N CYS A 6 -11.11 27.61 -9.12
CA CYS A 6 -12.57 27.44 -9.03
C CYS A 6 -13.02 26.33 -8.09
N ASN A 7 -12.08 25.62 -7.46
CA ASN A 7 -12.32 24.51 -6.53
C ASN A 7 -13.15 23.34 -7.09
N THR A 8 -13.27 23.28 -8.42
CA THR A 8 -13.94 22.18 -9.12
C THR A 8 -13.01 20.99 -9.24
N GLU A 9 -13.53 19.81 -8.93
CA GLU A 9 -12.82 18.56 -9.18
C GLU A 9 -13.06 18.09 -10.63
N SER A 10 -12.00 17.65 -11.30
CA SER A 10 -12.05 17.15 -12.67
C SER A 10 -11.15 15.93 -12.85
N ASP A 11 -11.64 14.97 -13.64
CA ASP A 11 -10.97 13.70 -13.92
C ASP A 11 -10.03 13.83 -15.13
N ILE A 12 -8.92 14.55 -14.94
CA ILE A 12 -7.96 14.86 -16.02
C ILE A 12 -7.18 13.65 -16.56
N PHE A 13 -7.17 12.54 -15.83
CA PHE A 13 -6.55 11.27 -16.23
C PHE A 13 -7.55 10.12 -16.30
N GLY A 14 -8.85 10.43 -16.39
CA GLY A 14 -9.92 9.45 -16.22
C GLY A 14 -10.13 9.04 -14.77
N LYS A 15 -11.11 8.16 -14.55
CA LYS A 15 -11.51 7.65 -13.23
C LYS A 15 -11.94 6.18 -13.32
N GLY A 16 -11.85 5.45 -12.21
CA GLY A 16 -12.49 4.14 -12.06
C GLY A 16 -11.63 2.90 -12.32
N THR A 17 -10.42 3.05 -12.87
CA THR A 17 -9.51 1.92 -13.13
C THR A 17 -9.05 1.21 -11.85
N ALA A 18 -9.02 1.91 -10.72
CA ALA A 18 -8.61 1.34 -9.43
C ALA A 18 -9.54 0.22 -8.95
N LEU A 19 -10.84 0.28 -9.25
CA LEU A 19 -11.81 -0.72 -8.81
C LEU A 19 -11.64 -2.05 -9.57
N GLU A 20 -11.41 -1.99 -10.88
CA GLU A 20 -11.17 -3.18 -11.70
C GLU A 20 -9.92 -3.93 -11.22
N VAL A 21 -8.83 -3.20 -10.96
CA VAL A 21 -7.60 -3.76 -10.40
C VAL A 21 -7.83 -4.34 -9.00
N ALA A 22 -8.58 -3.64 -8.14
CA ALA A 22 -8.86 -4.14 -6.80
C ALA A 22 -9.64 -5.47 -6.85
N LEU A 23 -10.59 -5.61 -7.76
CA LEU A 23 -11.33 -6.87 -7.98
C LEU A 23 -10.42 -7.98 -8.50
N GLU A 24 -9.53 -7.69 -9.45
CA GLU A 24 -8.58 -8.67 -10.00
C GLU A 24 -7.68 -9.28 -8.92
N TYR A 25 -7.24 -8.47 -7.96
CA TYR A 25 -6.36 -8.91 -6.86
C TYR A 25 -7.11 -9.31 -5.57
N ASN A 26 -8.45 -9.42 -5.60
CA ASN A 26 -9.27 -9.68 -4.40
C ASN A 26 -8.94 -8.74 -3.23
N THR A 27 -8.73 -7.46 -3.53
CA THR A 27 -8.42 -6.42 -2.55
C THR A 27 -9.45 -5.29 -2.62
N THR A 28 -9.23 -4.22 -1.87
CA THR A 28 -10.15 -3.09 -1.78
C THR A 28 -9.45 -1.76 -2.00
N VAL A 29 -10.18 -0.80 -2.56
CA VAL A 29 -9.70 0.58 -2.70
C VAL A 29 -9.92 1.32 -1.38
N LEU A 30 -8.84 1.75 -0.72
CA LEU A 30 -8.93 2.49 0.54
C LEU A 30 -9.41 3.94 0.36
N GLY A 31 -9.08 4.57 -0.77
CA GLY A 31 -9.51 5.93 -1.08
C GLY A 31 -9.01 6.42 -2.44
N GLU A 32 -9.70 7.43 -2.97
CA GLU A 32 -9.35 8.13 -4.22
C GLU A 32 -8.85 9.54 -3.89
N ILE A 33 -7.52 9.72 -3.82
CA ILE A 33 -6.93 11.01 -3.46
C ILE A 33 -6.83 11.92 -4.68
N PRO A 34 -7.42 13.13 -4.66
CA PRO A 34 -7.36 14.03 -5.80
C PRO A 34 -5.95 14.61 -5.95
N ILE A 35 -5.60 14.94 -7.19
CA ILE A 35 -4.40 15.73 -7.47
C ILE A 35 -4.67 17.19 -7.09
N GLU A 36 -3.91 17.71 -6.12
CA GLU A 36 -3.98 19.07 -5.61
C GLU A 36 -2.56 19.63 -5.41
N PRO A 37 -2.25 20.87 -5.86
CA PRO A 37 -0.92 21.45 -5.70
C PRO A 37 -0.41 21.49 -4.25
N ALA A 38 -1.32 21.72 -3.30
CA ALA A 38 -1.02 21.78 -1.87
C ALA A 38 -0.39 20.49 -1.31
N ILE A 39 -0.65 19.33 -1.92
CA ILE A 39 -0.02 18.05 -1.53
C ILE A 39 1.47 18.09 -1.82
N ARG A 40 1.83 18.45 -3.06
CA ARG A 40 3.21 18.52 -3.51
C ARG A 40 3.97 19.60 -2.73
N GLU A 41 3.40 20.81 -2.67
CA GLU A 41 4.02 21.94 -1.97
C GLU A 41 4.20 21.65 -0.48
N GLY A 42 3.17 21.07 0.16
CA GLY A 42 3.24 20.65 1.55
C GLY A 42 4.29 19.55 1.78
N GLY A 43 4.42 18.59 0.87
CA GLY A 43 5.48 17.59 0.91
C GLY A 43 6.89 18.19 0.80
N ASP A 44 7.08 19.09 -0.17
CA ASP A 44 8.37 19.73 -0.45
C ASP A 44 8.88 20.57 0.73
N VAL A 45 7.98 21.24 1.47
CA VAL A 45 8.34 22.11 2.61
C VAL A 45 8.17 21.44 3.97
N GLY A 46 7.85 20.14 4.03
CA GLY A 46 7.65 19.40 5.27
C GLY A 46 6.39 19.81 6.07
N LYS A 47 5.38 20.34 5.38
CA LYS A 47 4.07 20.75 5.93
C LYS A 47 2.94 19.92 5.30
N PRO A 48 2.70 18.69 5.79
CA PRO A 48 1.72 17.79 5.18
C PRO A 48 0.29 18.37 5.23
N VAL A 49 -0.45 18.19 4.13
CA VAL A 49 -1.80 18.76 3.94
C VAL A 49 -2.79 18.31 5.02
N VAL A 50 -2.68 17.07 5.51
CA VAL A 50 -3.55 16.52 6.56
C VAL A 50 -3.47 17.29 7.87
N TYR A 51 -2.32 17.87 8.20
CA TYR A 51 -2.11 18.64 9.43
C TYR A 51 -2.32 20.14 9.19
N HIS A 52 -1.78 20.67 8.09
CA HIS A 52 -1.78 22.11 7.82
C HIS A 52 -3.03 22.63 7.11
N ASN A 53 -3.79 21.76 6.44
CA ASN A 53 -5.07 22.08 5.83
C ASN A 53 -6.09 20.95 6.07
N PRO A 54 -6.53 20.74 7.32
CA PRO A 54 -7.37 19.61 7.71
C PRO A 54 -8.76 19.63 7.05
N ASN A 55 -9.22 20.81 6.61
CA ASN A 55 -10.53 20.98 6.00
C ASN A 55 -10.54 20.79 4.47
N SER A 56 -9.37 20.59 3.85
CA SER A 56 -9.29 20.28 2.41
C SER A 56 -9.95 18.94 2.09
N GLU A 57 -10.45 18.79 0.85
CA GLU A 57 -11.01 17.52 0.38
C GLU A 57 -9.98 16.40 0.42
N THR A 58 -8.72 16.71 0.09
CA THR A 58 -7.60 15.78 0.20
C THR A 58 -7.43 15.24 1.62
N SER A 59 -7.39 16.13 2.61
CA SER A 59 -7.22 15.74 4.02
C SER A 59 -8.37 14.85 4.51
N LYS A 60 -9.61 15.21 4.18
CA LYS A 60 -10.79 14.39 4.50
C LYS A 60 -10.71 12.99 3.90
N ARG A 61 -10.24 12.86 2.65
CA ARG A 61 -10.10 11.56 1.99
C ARG A 61 -8.98 10.71 2.58
N PHE A 62 -7.87 11.31 3.00
CA PHE A 62 -6.84 10.59 3.76
C PHE A 62 -7.35 10.10 5.11
N HIS A 63 -8.07 10.94 5.86
CA HIS A 63 -8.67 10.52 7.13
C HIS A 63 -9.64 9.36 6.93
N LYS A 64 -10.54 9.44 5.93
CA LYS A 64 -11.46 8.35 5.60
C LYS A 64 -10.72 7.05 5.24
N ALA A 65 -9.63 7.14 4.47
CA ALA A 65 -8.82 5.98 4.12
C ALA A 65 -8.16 5.35 5.36
N ALA A 66 -7.63 6.18 6.26
CA ALA A 66 -7.06 5.74 7.53
C ALA A 66 -8.11 5.08 8.44
N ASP A 67 -9.30 5.67 8.55
CA ASP A 67 -10.41 5.10 9.34
C ASP A 67 -10.84 3.73 8.80
N ASN A 68 -10.93 3.58 7.47
CA ASN A 68 -11.27 2.31 6.84
C ASN A 68 -10.21 1.24 7.11
N LEU A 69 -8.93 1.61 7.01
CA LEU A 69 -7.82 0.72 7.32
C LEU A 69 -7.83 0.31 8.80
N TRP A 70 -8.07 1.26 9.70
CA TRP A 70 -8.13 0.99 11.14
C TRP A 70 -9.24 0.00 11.49
N LYS A 71 -10.46 0.20 10.97
CA LYS A 71 -11.58 -0.74 11.15
C LYS A 71 -11.26 -2.13 10.63
N PHE A 72 -10.54 -2.23 9.52
CA PHE A 72 -10.11 -3.51 8.97
C PHE A 72 -9.12 -4.23 9.89
N ILE A 73 -8.16 -3.49 10.46
CA ILE A 73 -7.20 -4.02 11.44
C ILE A 73 -7.92 -4.47 12.71
N GLU A 74 -8.86 -3.67 13.25
CA GLU A 74 -9.66 -4.04 14.42
C GLU A 74 -10.42 -5.34 14.18
N LYS A 75 -11.08 -5.46 13.03
CA LYS A 75 -11.77 -6.70 12.63
C LYS A 75 -10.83 -7.90 12.61
N ILE A 76 -9.65 -7.78 12.00
CA ILE A 76 -8.66 -8.88 11.96
C ILE A 76 -8.24 -9.27 13.38
N ASN A 77 -8.01 -8.30 14.25
CA ASN A 77 -7.60 -8.56 15.63
C ASN A 77 -8.71 -9.27 16.41
N GLU A 78 -9.98 -8.90 16.21
CA GLU A 78 -11.15 -9.59 16.79
C GLU A 78 -11.29 -11.03 16.29
N GLU A 79 -10.94 -11.28 15.02
CA GLU A 79 -10.96 -12.61 14.39
C GLU A 79 -9.76 -13.51 14.78
N GLY A 80 -8.91 -13.06 15.71
CA GLY A 80 -7.78 -13.82 16.25
C GLY A 80 -6.41 -13.38 15.73
N GLY A 81 -6.35 -12.31 14.92
CA GLY A 81 -5.12 -11.72 14.41
C GLY A 81 -4.40 -12.60 13.38
N VAL A 82 -3.22 -12.15 12.96
CA VAL A 82 -2.31 -12.94 12.13
C VAL A 82 -1.04 -13.18 12.95
N SER A 83 -0.77 -14.45 13.29
CA SER A 83 0.41 -14.80 14.08
C SER A 83 1.65 -14.82 13.18
N ASN A 84 2.81 -14.47 13.73
CA ASN A 84 4.07 -14.47 12.97
C ASN A 84 4.34 -15.85 12.36
N GLU A 85 4.02 -16.92 13.10
CA GLU A 85 4.18 -18.32 12.69
C GLU A 85 3.41 -18.64 11.40
N SER A 86 2.27 -17.99 11.17
CA SER A 86 1.45 -18.19 9.96
C SER A 86 1.95 -17.43 8.72
N ILE A 87 2.89 -16.50 8.88
CA ILE A 87 3.49 -15.69 7.79
C ILE A 87 4.87 -16.22 7.38
N GLN A 88 5.56 -16.95 8.28
CA GLN A 88 6.89 -17.48 8.00
C GLN A 88 6.87 -18.47 6.81
N PRO A 89 7.84 -18.40 5.88
CA PRO A 89 8.00 -19.42 4.87
C PRO A 89 8.31 -20.77 5.54
N THR A 90 7.42 -21.74 5.40
CA THR A 90 7.62 -23.10 5.95
C THR A 90 8.55 -23.90 5.03
N THR A 91 9.81 -23.52 4.94
CA THR A 91 10.82 -24.32 4.26
C THR A 91 11.20 -25.49 5.18
N PRO A 92 11.13 -26.76 4.71
CA PRO A 92 11.61 -27.89 5.50
C PRO A 92 13.06 -27.68 5.98
N PRO A 93 13.43 -28.20 7.16
CA PRO A 93 14.82 -28.13 7.63
C PRO A 93 15.78 -28.66 6.56
N GLY A 94 16.75 -27.84 6.14
CA GLY A 94 17.80 -28.24 5.19
C GLY A 94 17.60 -27.86 3.73
N VAL A 95 16.49 -27.21 3.35
CA VAL A 95 16.34 -26.62 2.01
C VAL A 95 16.42 -25.10 2.10
N SER A 96 17.39 -24.50 1.43
CA SER A 96 17.49 -23.05 1.28
C SER A 96 16.67 -22.61 0.06
N ALA A 97 15.99 -21.46 0.16
CA ALA A 97 15.23 -20.87 -0.94
C ALA A 97 16.08 -20.57 -2.20
N CYS A 98 17.41 -20.56 -2.06
CA CYS A 98 18.36 -20.39 -3.17
C CYS A 98 18.86 -21.71 -3.79
N SER A 99 18.39 -22.87 -3.33
CA SER A 99 18.87 -24.18 -3.79
C SER A 99 17.94 -24.79 -4.85
N THR A 100 17.78 -24.13 -5.99
CA THR A 100 17.31 -24.86 -7.18
C THR A 100 18.48 -25.69 -7.69
N SER A 101 18.54 -26.96 -7.29
CA SER A 101 19.34 -27.96 -7.99
C SER A 101 18.74 -28.15 -9.38
N ASN A 102 19.25 -27.39 -10.34
CA ASN A 102 19.16 -27.78 -11.74
C ASN A 102 19.82 -29.17 -11.86
N PRO A 103 19.16 -30.22 -12.35
CA PRO A 103 19.80 -31.52 -12.56
C PRO A 103 20.70 -31.38 -13.80
N GLY A 104 21.87 -30.74 -13.64
CA GLY A 104 22.73 -30.46 -14.78
C GLY A 104 24.05 -29.72 -14.55
N HIS A 105 24.45 -29.36 -13.31
CA HIS A 105 25.79 -28.81 -13.12
C HIS A 105 26.46 -29.28 -11.83
N SER A 106 27.65 -29.87 -12.02
CA SER A 106 28.55 -30.44 -11.04
C SER A 106 29.06 -29.43 -10.02
N SER A 107 28.91 -29.79 -8.74
CA SER A 107 29.75 -29.50 -7.57
C SER A 107 30.86 -28.44 -7.73
N GLY A 108 30.68 -27.29 -7.07
CA GLY A 108 31.77 -26.42 -6.63
C GLY A 108 31.60 -26.16 -5.12
N GLY A 109 32.50 -26.70 -4.31
CA GLY A 109 32.48 -26.51 -2.85
C GLY A 109 32.85 -25.09 -2.45
N CYS A 110 32.15 -24.54 -1.46
CA CYS A 110 32.55 -23.32 -0.78
C CYS A 110 33.12 -23.69 0.59
N GLY A 111 34.44 -23.61 0.72
CA GLY A 111 35.15 -23.75 1.98
C GLY A 111 34.91 -22.53 2.88
N HIS A 112 34.79 -22.82 4.18
CA HIS A 112 34.90 -21.82 5.24
C HIS A 112 36.38 -21.50 5.49
N HIS A 113 36.70 -20.20 5.52
CA HIS A 113 37.82 -19.63 6.27
C HIS A 113 37.25 -18.53 7.18
#